data_AF-F1L8W0-F1
#
_entry.id   AF-F1L8W0-F1
#
_cell.length_a   1.000
_cell.length_b   1.000
_cell.length_c   1.000
_cell.angle_alpha   90.00
_cell.angle_beta   90.00
_cell.angle_gamma   90.00
#
_symmetry.space_group_name_H-M   'P 1'
#
loop_
_entity.id
_entity.type
_entity.pdbx_description
1 polymer ?
#
loop_
_entity_poly.entity_id
_entity_poly.type
_entity_poly.pdbx_seq_one_letter_code
_entity_poly.pdbx_strand_id
1 'polypeptide(L)'
;MTGNGINCFDIDECADSDAITCSKDPLVQCINTIGSYTCAPCPPGYRGDGRICTKQDPCETAPCYPGAKCFNMGSSSLNEGGFRCECPRGMIGDGIGKEGCYRSNVTLCHSDTCYNQGTCQVISETEYLCHCEWGYAGTRCEYATACLNNICGGRGECIPKADASFECKCIRGYYGNKCQFEEDGCGGHSTNTSGTIKYPDWTWYHFGRNKSCEWTIAVNEPNKIIEITFTNFHLPSSGVDSVICSRADANVTLRDGDSSNSPLVGVYCGHRGSASAPPTSPIYFSSNRAFISFSSSQTRIGIGGFSFEWKTVEKKCGGREYGNEGQISLYDYGKSETCQWHVSVDPSRHIEVTIEPFVLGSKEIRNCSINSPE
;
A
#
# COMPACT_ATOMS: atom_id res chain seq x y z
N MET A 1 20.94 -29.26 7.15
CA MET A 1 22.26 -29.14 7.85
C MET A 1 23.43 -29.14 6.89
N THR A 2 24.46 -28.32 7.17
CA THR A 2 25.79 -28.42 6.57
C THR A 2 26.84 -28.65 7.66
N GLY A 3 27.97 -29.28 7.33
CA GLY A 3 29.02 -29.51 8.31
C GLY A 3 30.32 -30.03 7.71
N ASN A 4 31.41 -29.84 8.44
CA ASN A 4 32.76 -30.25 8.06
C ASN A 4 33.22 -31.55 8.77
N GLY A 5 32.27 -32.34 9.28
CA GLY A 5 32.53 -33.58 10.01
C GLY A 5 32.89 -33.43 11.49
N ILE A 6 32.96 -32.20 12.03
CA ILE A 6 33.22 -31.91 13.45
C ILE A 6 32.17 -30.96 14.03
N ASN A 7 31.73 -29.96 13.26
CA ASN A 7 30.64 -29.05 13.63
C ASN A 7 29.50 -29.14 12.60
N CYS A 8 28.26 -29.25 13.10
CA CYS A 8 27.05 -29.24 12.28
C CYS A 8 26.33 -27.91 12.47
N PHE A 9 26.11 -27.19 11.37
CA PHE A 9 25.30 -25.99 11.34
C PHE A 9 23.94 -26.32 10.73
N ASP A 10 22.90 -25.84 11.39
CA ASP A 10 21.56 -25.91 10.85
C ASP A 10 21.45 -25.03 9.60
N ILE A 11 20.74 -25.51 8.58
CA ILE A 11 20.42 -24.69 7.41
C ILE A 11 19.00 -24.22 7.65
N ASP A 12 18.76 -22.91 7.64
CA ASP A 12 17.40 -22.42 7.67
C ASP A 12 16.75 -22.60 6.30
N GLU A 13 16.04 -23.72 6.11
CA GLU A 13 15.34 -23.99 4.87
C GLU A 13 14.16 -23.03 4.62
N CYS A 14 13.69 -22.30 5.64
CA CYS A 14 12.63 -21.31 5.53
C CYS A 14 13.14 -19.91 5.13
N ALA A 15 14.45 -19.67 5.15
CA ALA A 15 15.06 -18.39 4.78
C ALA A 15 15.09 -18.13 3.26
N ASP A 16 14.96 -19.18 2.45
CA ASP A 16 14.92 -19.09 0.99
C ASP A 16 13.46 -19.08 0.49
N SER A 17 13.02 -17.96 -0.06
CA SER A 17 11.66 -17.78 -0.61
C SER A 17 11.40 -18.58 -1.88
N ASP A 18 12.45 -19.04 -2.58
CA ASP A 18 12.35 -19.83 -3.81
C ASP A 18 12.42 -21.34 -3.55
N ALA A 19 12.85 -21.75 -2.36
CA ALA A 19 12.83 -23.15 -1.96
C ALA A 19 11.39 -23.72 -1.93
N ILE A 20 11.25 -24.98 -2.34
CA ILE A 20 10.00 -25.74 -2.26
C ILE A 20 9.90 -26.33 -0.84
N THR A 21 9.30 -25.57 0.08
CA THR A 21 9.16 -25.94 1.49
C THR A 21 7.71 -26.23 1.89
N CYS A 22 6.90 -25.20 2.09
CA CYS A 22 5.49 -25.30 2.49
C CYS A 22 4.57 -24.76 1.39
N SER A 23 3.26 -24.99 1.53
CA SER A 23 2.26 -24.52 0.57
C SER A 23 2.36 -23.00 0.38
N LYS A 24 2.53 -22.55 -0.87
CA LYS A 24 2.57 -21.13 -1.24
C LYS A 24 1.20 -20.58 -1.64
N ASP A 25 0.29 -21.46 -2.04
CA ASP A 25 -1.10 -21.14 -2.36
C ASP A 25 -2.03 -22.29 -1.91
N PRO A 26 -2.75 -22.15 -0.78
CA PRO A 26 -2.75 -21.02 0.15
C PRO A 26 -1.43 -20.94 0.94
N LEU A 27 -1.10 -19.75 1.43
CA LEU A 27 0.15 -19.52 2.18
C LEU A 27 0.14 -20.22 3.55
N VAL A 28 1.15 -21.06 3.78
CA VAL A 28 1.41 -21.74 5.05
C VAL A 28 2.75 -21.29 5.62
N GLN A 29 2.80 -21.03 6.92
CA GLN A 29 4.03 -20.64 7.60
C GLN A 29 5.02 -21.83 7.67
N CYS A 30 6.25 -21.59 7.22
CA CYS A 30 7.38 -22.51 7.39
C CYS A 30 8.03 -22.27 8.76
N ILE A 31 8.34 -23.35 9.48
CA ILE A 31 8.95 -23.34 10.82
C ILE A 31 10.26 -24.11 10.74
N ASN A 32 11.39 -23.40 10.83
CA ASN A 32 12.70 -24.01 10.81
C ASN A 32 12.96 -24.81 12.11
N THR A 33 13.57 -25.98 11.99
CA THR A 33 13.90 -26.87 13.11
C THR A 33 15.35 -27.34 13.00
N ILE A 34 16.00 -27.68 14.10
CA ILE A 34 17.39 -28.17 14.02
C ILE A 34 17.43 -29.45 13.18
N GLY A 35 18.00 -29.36 11.99
CA GLY A 35 18.16 -30.47 11.08
C GLY A 35 17.17 -30.55 9.92
N SER A 36 16.08 -29.77 9.93
CA SER A 36 14.94 -29.88 9.00
C SER A 36 13.99 -28.68 9.15
N TYR A 37 12.85 -28.69 8.47
CA TYR A 37 11.76 -27.75 8.70
C TYR A 37 10.41 -28.47 8.86
N THR A 38 9.45 -27.79 9.48
CA THR A 38 8.05 -28.23 9.57
C THR A 38 7.12 -27.13 9.04
N CYS A 39 5.96 -27.52 8.51
CA CYS A 39 4.96 -26.59 8.02
C CYS A 39 3.85 -26.44 9.06
N ALA A 40 3.35 -25.21 9.22
CA ALA A 40 2.16 -24.97 10.00
C ALA A 40 0.93 -25.69 9.39
N PRO A 41 -0.17 -25.85 10.15
CA PRO A 41 -1.42 -26.38 9.61
C PRO A 41 -1.96 -25.52 8.46
N CYS A 42 -2.70 -26.14 7.54
CA CYS A 42 -3.38 -25.41 6.47
C CYS A 42 -4.33 -24.34 7.05
N PRO A 43 -4.44 -23.17 6.40
CA PRO A 43 -5.34 -22.12 6.85
C PRO A 43 -6.82 -22.55 6.80
N PRO A 44 -7.72 -21.84 7.50
CA PRO A 44 -9.16 -22.14 7.49
C PRO A 44 -9.72 -22.29 6.07
N GLY A 45 -10.52 -23.33 5.84
CA GLY A 45 -11.08 -23.65 4.52
C GLY A 45 -10.19 -24.54 3.64
N TYR A 46 -9.03 -24.97 4.14
CA TYR A 46 -8.11 -25.87 3.44
C TYR A 46 -7.74 -27.08 4.29
N ARG A 47 -7.58 -28.23 3.65
CA ARG A 47 -7.16 -29.49 4.28
C ARG A 47 -5.89 -30.01 3.61
N GLY A 48 -4.99 -30.55 4.42
CA GLY A 48 -3.68 -31.02 3.96
C GLY A 48 -2.67 -31.16 5.08
N ASP A 49 -1.41 -31.37 4.70
CA ASP A 49 -0.27 -31.57 5.60
C ASP A 49 0.59 -30.29 5.78
N GLY A 50 0.10 -29.13 5.32
CA GLY A 50 0.83 -27.86 5.34
C GLY A 50 1.83 -27.70 4.19
N ARG A 51 2.22 -28.80 3.52
CA ARG A 51 3.01 -28.78 2.27
C ARG A 51 2.10 -28.72 1.05
N ILE A 52 1.04 -29.51 1.07
CA ILE A 52 -0.01 -29.53 0.06
C ILE A 52 -1.32 -29.22 0.78
N CYS A 53 -1.87 -28.04 0.54
CA CYS A 53 -3.17 -27.65 1.05
C CYS A 53 -4.18 -27.61 -0.11
N THR A 54 -5.24 -28.39 0.01
CA THR A 54 -6.35 -28.43 -0.96
C THR A 54 -7.56 -27.75 -0.37
N LYS A 55 -8.31 -27.00 -1.19
CA LYS A 55 -9.54 -26.34 -0.74
C LYS A 55 -10.51 -27.40 -0.24
N GLN A 56 -10.90 -27.31 1.02
CA GLN A 56 -11.84 -28.25 1.62
C GLN A 56 -13.24 -27.95 1.11
N ASP A 57 -14.00 -28.98 0.74
CA ASP A 57 -15.40 -28.80 0.40
C ASP A 57 -16.18 -28.43 1.68
N PRO A 58 -16.79 -27.22 1.73
CA PRO A 58 -17.49 -26.77 2.93
C PRO A 58 -18.70 -27.65 3.28
N CYS A 59 -19.24 -28.43 2.34
CA CYS A 59 -20.33 -29.38 2.60
C CYS A 59 -19.92 -30.62 3.40
N GLU A 60 -18.62 -30.95 3.49
CA GLU A 60 -18.15 -32.06 4.34
C GLU A 60 -18.25 -31.73 5.83
N THR A 61 -18.15 -30.44 6.16
CA THR A 61 -18.19 -29.91 7.53
C THR A 61 -19.42 -29.05 7.81
N ALA A 62 -20.28 -28.86 6.80
CA ALA A 62 -21.46 -28.01 6.91
C ALA A 62 -22.39 -28.56 8.00
N PRO A 63 -22.75 -27.74 9.01
CA PRO A 63 -23.70 -28.13 10.03
C PRO A 63 -25.13 -28.07 9.48
N CYS A 64 -25.45 -28.76 8.38
CA CYS A 64 -26.81 -28.79 7.85
C CYS A 64 -27.76 -29.62 8.76
N TYR A 65 -29.05 -29.29 8.72
CA TYR A 65 -30.10 -30.09 9.34
C TYR A 65 -30.03 -31.56 8.88
N PRO A 66 -30.29 -32.55 9.76
CA PRO A 66 -30.27 -33.96 9.38
C PRO A 66 -31.20 -34.28 8.20
N GLY A 67 -30.63 -34.64 7.05
CA GLY A 67 -31.38 -34.93 5.82
C GLY A 67 -31.60 -33.73 4.90
N ALA A 68 -31.18 -32.52 5.28
CA ALA A 68 -31.07 -31.39 4.36
C ALA A 68 -29.95 -31.64 3.35
N LYS A 69 -30.14 -31.16 2.12
CA LYS A 69 -29.16 -31.29 1.05
C LYS A 69 -28.18 -30.11 1.10
N CYS A 70 -26.88 -30.38 1.14
CA CYS A 70 -25.87 -29.34 1.07
C CYS A 70 -25.47 -29.04 -0.37
N PHE A 71 -25.25 -27.77 -0.68
CA PHE A 71 -24.66 -27.30 -1.93
C PHE A 71 -23.43 -26.43 -1.63
N ASN A 72 -22.32 -26.75 -2.28
CA ASN A 72 -21.10 -25.97 -2.23
C ASN A 72 -21.27 -24.73 -3.13
N MET A 73 -21.18 -23.54 -2.55
CA MET A 73 -21.45 -22.28 -3.23
C MET A 73 -20.19 -21.57 -3.74
N GLY A 74 -19.01 -22.17 -3.53
CA GLY A 74 -17.73 -21.61 -3.96
C GLY A 74 -17.42 -20.23 -3.37
N SER A 75 -16.54 -19.45 -4.02
CA SER A 75 -16.25 -18.05 -3.63
C SER A 75 -17.33 -17.05 -4.08
N SER A 76 -18.37 -17.53 -4.76
CA SER A 76 -19.45 -16.76 -5.37
C SER A 76 -20.58 -16.34 -4.41
N SER A 77 -20.47 -16.65 -3.11
CA SER A 77 -21.52 -16.33 -2.14
C SER A 77 -21.01 -15.48 -0.98
N LEU A 78 -21.77 -14.43 -0.66
CA LEU A 78 -21.54 -13.47 0.43
C LEU A 78 -21.61 -14.07 1.85
N ASN A 79 -21.88 -15.37 1.97
CA ASN A 79 -21.97 -16.05 3.26
C ASN A 79 -20.58 -16.53 3.71
N GLU A 80 -20.19 -16.18 4.93
CA GLU A 80 -18.89 -16.50 5.57
C GLU A 80 -18.50 -17.99 5.57
N GLY A 81 -19.42 -18.90 5.24
CA GLY A 81 -19.20 -20.36 5.22
C GLY A 81 -19.01 -21.02 3.84
N GLY A 82 -19.38 -20.39 2.72
CA GLY A 82 -19.20 -20.99 1.38
C GLY A 82 -20.10 -22.21 1.04
N PHE A 83 -21.09 -22.54 1.86
CA PHE A 83 -22.08 -23.60 1.60
C PHE A 83 -23.51 -23.07 1.82
N ARG A 84 -24.50 -23.82 1.30
CA ARG A 84 -25.93 -23.63 1.64
C ARG A 84 -26.61 -24.97 1.90
N CYS A 85 -27.60 -24.96 2.77
CA CYS A 85 -28.40 -26.14 3.10
C CYS A 85 -29.83 -25.94 2.57
N GLU A 86 -30.38 -26.95 1.91
CA GLU A 86 -31.77 -26.96 1.44
C GLU A 86 -32.58 -27.97 2.27
N CYS A 87 -33.65 -27.49 2.89
CA CYS A 87 -34.52 -28.32 3.71
C CYS A 87 -35.19 -29.43 2.89
N PRO A 88 -35.46 -30.60 3.52
CA PRO A 88 -36.27 -31.64 2.90
C PRO A 88 -37.65 -31.12 2.46
N ARG A 89 -38.26 -31.80 1.49
CA ARG A 89 -39.60 -31.45 0.98
C ARG A 89 -40.63 -31.35 2.12
N GLY A 90 -41.39 -30.25 2.12
CA GLY A 90 -42.41 -29.97 3.13
C GLY A 90 -41.89 -29.35 4.43
N MET A 91 -40.62 -28.92 4.46
CA MET A 91 -40.02 -28.16 5.56
C MET A 91 -39.45 -26.85 5.03
N ILE A 92 -39.44 -25.83 5.89
CA ILE A 92 -38.90 -24.50 5.61
C ILE A 92 -37.81 -24.16 6.64
N GLY A 93 -36.97 -23.18 6.32
CA GLY A 93 -35.87 -22.71 7.18
C GLY A 93 -34.57 -22.48 6.40
N ASP A 94 -33.54 -22.00 7.12
CA ASP A 94 -32.19 -21.76 6.58
C ASP A 94 -31.39 -23.06 6.36
N GLY A 95 -31.85 -24.16 6.96
CA GLY A 95 -31.25 -25.48 6.88
C GLY A 95 -30.02 -25.67 7.76
N ILE A 96 -29.70 -24.73 8.66
CA ILE A 96 -28.48 -24.77 9.49
C ILE A 96 -28.81 -25.28 10.90
N GLY A 97 -28.07 -26.31 11.34
CA GLY A 97 -28.19 -26.93 12.65
C GLY A 97 -29.40 -27.84 12.78
N LYS A 98 -29.57 -28.42 13.97
CA LYS A 98 -30.64 -29.38 14.26
C LYS A 98 -32.05 -28.77 14.22
N GLU A 99 -32.17 -27.46 14.35
CA GLU A 99 -33.44 -26.72 14.32
C GLU A 99 -33.60 -25.87 13.03
N GLY A 100 -32.65 -25.96 12.09
CA GLY A 100 -32.63 -25.14 10.88
C GLY A 100 -33.73 -25.46 9.87
N CYS A 101 -34.45 -26.58 10.05
CA CYS A 101 -35.62 -26.92 9.26
C CYS A 101 -36.80 -27.28 10.19
N TYR A 102 -37.97 -26.71 9.93
CA TYR A 102 -39.21 -27.04 10.62
C TYR A 102 -40.37 -27.16 9.63
N ARG A 103 -41.45 -27.83 10.04
CA ARG A 103 -42.64 -28.01 9.21
C ARG A 103 -43.50 -26.76 9.25
N SER A 104 -43.87 -26.26 8.08
CA SER A 104 -44.89 -25.23 7.90
C SER A 104 -45.66 -25.50 6.61
N ASN A 105 -46.90 -25.02 6.54
CA ASN A 105 -47.76 -25.14 5.37
C ASN A 105 -47.71 -23.89 4.46
N VAL A 106 -46.86 -22.92 4.79
CA VAL A 106 -46.68 -21.69 4.01
C VAL A 106 -45.97 -22.00 2.69
N THR A 107 -46.49 -21.44 1.60
CA THR A 107 -45.91 -21.55 0.26
C THR A 107 -45.64 -20.16 -0.29
N LEU A 108 -44.42 -19.66 -0.05
CA LEU A 108 -43.93 -18.40 -0.62
C LEU A 108 -43.20 -18.60 -1.96
N CYS A 109 -42.74 -19.83 -2.22
CA CYS A 109 -41.98 -20.21 -3.40
C CYS A 109 -42.89 -20.82 -4.49
N HIS A 110 -43.20 -20.04 -5.52
CA HIS A 110 -43.85 -20.45 -6.75
C HIS A 110 -42.88 -20.43 -7.93
N SER A 111 -43.30 -20.97 -9.08
CA SER A 111 -42.46 -21.07 -10.29
C SER A 111 -42.00 -19.72 -10.84
N ASP A 112 -42.71 -18.64 -10.52
CA ASP A 112 -42.42 -17.26 -10.92
C ASP A 112 -41.73 -16.46 -9.80
N THR A 113 -41.59 -16.99 -8.58
CA THR A 113 -40.97 -16.26 -7.46
C THR A 113 -39.51 -15.92 -7.74
N CYS A 114 -38.71 -16.86 -8.24
CA CYS A 114 -37.33 -16.64 -8.66
C CYS A 114 -37.18 -16.84 -10.17
N TYR A 115 -36.69 -15.83 -10.87
CA TYR A 115 -36.46 -15.84 -12.31
C TYR A 115 -35.13 -16.52 -12.68
N ASN A 116 -34.92 -16.73 -13.99
CA ASN A 116 -33.64 -17.18 -14.56
C ASN A 116 -33.07 -18.45 -13.90
N GLN A 117 -33.94 -19.43 -13.60
CA GLN A 117 -33.59 -20.70 -12.95
C GLN A 117 -33.06 -20.57 -11.52
N GLY A 118 -33.35 -19.45 -10.84
CA GLY A 118 -33.04 -19.29 -9.42
C GLY A 118 -33.81 -20.29 -8.54
N THR A 119 -33.16 -20.79 -7.49
CA THR A 119 -33.77 -21.71 -6.51
C THR A 119 -34.40 -20.92 -5.37
N CYS A 120 -35.71 -21.09 -5.15
CA CYS A 120 -36.42 -20.43 -4.05
C CYS A 120 -36.32 -21.24 -2.76
N GLN A 121 -35.92 -20.60 -1.67
CA GLN A 121 -35.89 -21.18 -0.33
C GLN A 121 -36.74 -20.35 0.62
N VAL A 122 -37.71 -20.98 1.29
CA VAL A 122 -38.50 -20.31 2.33
C VAL A 122 -37.70 -20.32 3.62
N ILE A 123 -37.40 -19.14 4.16
CA ILE A 123 -36.58 -18.96 5.38
C ILE A 123 -37.48 -18.87 6.61
N SER A 124 -38.64 -18.24 6.48
CA SER A 124 -39.65 -18.14 7.55
C SER A 124 -41.06 -18.11 6.97
N GLU A 125 -42.08 -18.01 7.82
CA GLU A 125 -43.48 -17.91 7.38
C GLU A 125 -43.79 -16.64 6.55
N THR A 126 -42.89 -15.65 6.55
CA THR A 126 -43.05 -14.40 5.79
C THR A 126 -41.90 -14.12 4.84
N GLU A 127 -40.76 -14.81 4.96
CA GLU A 127 -39.55 -14.51 4.22
C GLU A 127 -39.11 -15.67 3.33
N TYR A 128 -38.69 -15.34 2.11
CA TYR A 128 -38.06 -16.26 1.18
C TYR A 128 -36.77 -15.65 0.64
N LEU A 129 -35.87 -16.51 0.17
CA LEU A 129 -34.61 -16.14 -0.45
C LEU A 129 -34.48 -16.85 -1.81
N CYS A 130 -34.24 -16.07 -2.87
CA CYS A 130 -33.88 -16.61 -4.18
C CYS A 130 -32.36 -16.76 -4.27
N HIS A 131 -31.93 -17.99 -4.56
CA HIS A 131 -30.53 -18.30 -4.84
C HIS A 131 -30.34 -18.33 -6.35
N CYS A 132 -29.65 -17.32 -6.88
CA CYS A 132 -29.51 -17.12 -8.32
C CYS A 132 -28.46 -18.04 -8.95
N GLU A 133 -28.76 -18.52 -10.15
CA GLU A 133 -27.81 -19.25 -10.99
C GLU A 133 -26.66 -18.32 -11.44
N TRP A 134 -25.50 -18.89 -11.75
CA TRP A 134 -24.33 -18.10 -12.14
C TRP A 134 -24.65 -17.21 -13.35
N GLY A 135 -24.37 -15.91 -13.22
CA GLY A 135 -24.71 -14.92 -14.24
C GLY A 135 -25.98 -14.10 -13.97
N TYR A 136 -26.71 -14.37 -12.88
CA TYR A 136 -27.89 -13.59 -12.48
C TYR A 136 -27.79 -13.04 -11.05
N ALA A 137 -28.46 -11.91 -10.80
CA ALA A 137 -28.52 -11.22 -9.52
C ALA A 137 -29.87 -10.51 -9.35
N GLY A 138 -30.19 -10.10 -8.12
CA GLY A 138 -31.52 -9.57 -7.77
C GLY A 138 -32.14 -10.33 -6.60
N THR A 139 -33.16 -9.73 -5.96
CA THR A 139 -33.91 -10.43 -4.91
C THR A 139 -34.75 -11.58 -5.48
N ARG A 140 -35.04 -11.54 -6.78
CA ARG A 140 -35.74 -12.57 -7.54
C ARG A 140 -34.91 -13.06 -8.73
N CYS A 141 -33.60 -12.82 -8.75
CA CYS A 141 -32.70 -13.21 -9.85
C CYS A 141 -33.08 -12.62 -11.21
N GLU A 142 -33.69 -11.43 -11.21
CA GLU A 142 -34.27 -10.79 -12.38
C GLU A 142 -33.24 -10.13 -13.32
N TYR A 143 -32.01 -9.85 -12.84
CA TYR A 143 -30.99 -9.14 -13.61
C TYR A 143 -29.85 -10.07 -14.03
N ALA A 144 -29.39 -9.95 -15.26
CA ALA A 144 -28.11 -10.54 -15.68
C ALA A 144 -26.95 -9.69 -15.11
N THR A 145 -26.00 -10.31 -14.41
CA THR A 145 -24.86 -9.57 -13.84
C THR A 145 -23.85 -9.19 -14.92
N ALA A 146 -23.23 -8.02 -14.74
CA ALA A 146 -22.14 -7.55 -15.57
C ALA A 146 -20.88 -8.46 -15.50
N CYS A 147 -20.78 -9.34 -14.49
CA CYS A 147 -19.64 -10.27 -14.34
C CYS A 147 -19.49 -11.29 -15.49
N LEU A 148 -20.51 -11.50 -16.33
CA LEU A 148 -20.45 -12.45 -17.45
C LEU A 148 -19.39 -12.10 -18.51
N ASN A 149 -19.04 -10.81 -18.63
CA ASN A 149 -18.13 -10.29 -19.66
C ASN A 149 -16.67 -10.14 -19.18
N ASN A 150 -16.27 -10.88 -18.14
CA ASN A 150 -14.94 -10.78 -17.54
C ASN A 150 -14.53 -9.32 -17.24
N ILE A 151 -15.45 -8.58 -16.61
CA ILE A 151 -15.30 -7.13 -16.39
C ILE A 151 -14.08 -6.76 -15.52
N CYS A 152 -13.64 -7.66 -14.64
CA CYS A 152 -12.43 -7.47 -13.84
C CYS A 152 -11.14 -7.80 -14.61
N GLY A 153 -11.22 -7.99 -15.93
CA GLY A 153 -10.07 -8.19 -16.83
C GLY A 153 -9.26 -9.46 -16.56
N GLY A 154 -9.83 -10.46 -15.89
CA GLY A 154 -9.11 -11.63 -15.39
C GLY A 154 -8.09 -11.34 -14.28
N ARG A 155 -8.08 -10.11 -13.75
CA ARG A 155 -7.15 -9.60 -12.73
C ARG A 155 -7.83 -9.40 -11.36
N GLY A 156 -8.97 -10.04 -11.18
CA GLY A 156 -9.76 -9.95 -9.96
C GLY A 156 -10.96 -10.89 -10.00
N GLU A 157 -11.49 -11.17 -8.83
CA GLU A 157 -12.73 -11.90 -8.64
C GLU A 157 -13.91 -10.93 -8.76
N CYS A 158 -14.84 -11.23 -9.67
CA CYS A 158 -16.05 -10.42 -9.86
C CYS A 158 -17.16 -10.89 -8.92
N ILE A 159 -17.62 -10.00 -8.05
CA ILE A 159 -18.71 -10.27 -7.12
C ILE A 159 -19.97 -9.54 -7.61
N PRO A 160 -21.02 -10.28 -7.99
CA PRO A 160 -22.30 -9.68 -8.37
C PRO A 160 -23.03 -9.14 -7.13
N LYS A 161 -23.68 -7.97 -7.27
CA LYS A 161 -24.54 -7.38 -6.23
C LYS A 161 -26.02 -7.49 -6.59
N ALA A 162 -26.88 -7.48 -5.58
CA ALA A 162 -28.33 -7.66 -5.73
C ALA A 162 -29.03 -6.54 -6.53
N ASP A 163 -28.38 -5.40 -6.76
CA ASP A 163 -28.86 -4.27 -7.56
C ASP A 163 -28.41 -4.33 -9.03
N ALA A 164 -27.96 -5.49 -9.51
CA ALA A 164 -27.31 -5.70 -10.81
C ALA A 164 -25.93 -5.04 -10.97
N SER A 165 -25.43 -4.35 -9.95
CA SER A 165 -24.06 -3.84 -9.94
C SER A 165 -23.05 -4.96 -9.69
N PHE A 166 -21.77 -4.63 -9.75
CA PHE A 166 -20.68 -5.55 -9.54
C PHE A 166 -19.60 -4.90 -8.68
N GLU A 167 -18.85 -5.74 -7.97
CA GLU A 167 -17.65 -5.34 -7.25
C GLU A 167 -16.52 -6.27 -7.64
N CYS A 168 -15.43 -5.71 -8.16
CA CYS A 168 -14.25 -6.50 -8.44
C CYS A 168 -13.35 -6.52 -7.19
N LYS A 169 -13.14 -7.71 -6.61
CA LYS A 169 -12.05 -7.94 -5.65
C LYS A 169 -10.78 -8.25 -6.42
N CYS A 170 -9.90 -7.26 -6.52
CA CYS A 170 -8.68 -7.41 -7.30
C CYS A 170 -7.70 -8.39 -6.66
N ILE A 171 -6.98 -9.14 -7.52
CA ILE A 171 -5.82 -9.91 -7.05
C ILE A 171 -4.75 -8.94 -6.53
N ARG A 172 -3.89 -9.41 -5.62
CA ARG A 172 -2.80 -8.58 -5.08
C ARG A 172 -1.99 -7.97 -6.22
N GLY A 173 -1.71 -6.67 -6.12
CA GLY A 173 -1.00 -5.95 -7.18
C GLY A 173 -1.90 -5.30 -8.22
N TYR A 174 -3.23 -5.23 -8.03
CA TYR A 174 -4.16 -4.54 -8.92
C TYR A 174 -5.25 -3.79 -8.13
N TYR A 175 -5.75 -2.68 -8.67
CA TYR A 175 -6.78 -1.85 -8.04
C TYR A 175 -7.67 -1.12 -9.07
N GLY A 176 -8.70 -0.43 -8.57
CA GLY A 176 -9.74 0.20 -9.37
C GLY A 176 -11.03 -0.61 -9.43
N ASN A 177 -12.13 0.00 -9.88
CA ASN A 177 -13.46 -0.62 -9.89
C ASN A 177 -13.59 -1.84 -10.83
N LYS A 178 -12.67 -2.02 -11.77
CA LYS A 178 -12.58 -3.13 -12.71
C LYS A 178 -11.22 -3.84 -12.66
N CYS A 179 -10.42 -3.63 -11.62
CA CYS A 179 -9.03 -4.11 -11.54
C CYS A 179 -8.19 -3.75 -12.77
N GLN A 180 -8.50 -2.59 -13.36
CA GLN A 180 -7.89 -2.11 -14.59
C GLN A 180 -6.50 -1.52 -14.35
N PHE A 181 -6.18 -1.17 -13.10
CA PHE A 181 -4.90 -0.58 -12.73
C PHE A 181 -4.05 -1.62 -12.03
N GLU A 182 -2.78 -1.70 -12.41
CA GLU A 182 -1.76 -2.51 -11.75
C GLU A 182 -1.15 -1.65 -10.65
N GLU A 183 -1.09 -2.17 -9.44
CA GLU A 183 -0.42 -1.57 -8.29
C GLU A 183 1.10 -1.72 -8.47
N ASP A 184 1.63 -0.99 -9.43
CA ASP A 184 3.04 -0.62 -9.51
C ASP A 184 3.25 0.66 -8.64
N GLY A 185 2.71 0.60 -7.42
CA GLY A 185 2.26 1.72 -6.58
C GLY A 185 3.34 2.69 -6.12
N CYS A 186 3.53 3.78 -6.86
CA CYS A 186 4.29 4.92 -6.38
C CYS A 186 3.78 6.24 -6.96
N GLY A 187 3.74 7.27 -6.12
CA GLY A 187 3.17 8.57 -6.43
C GLY A 187 1.84 8.85 -5.72
N GLY A 188 1.32 10.06 -5.85
CA GLY A 188 0.04 10.45 -5.27
C GLY A 188 -0.13 11.95 -5.05
N HIS A 189 -1.36 12.38 -4.82
CA HIS A 189 -1.67 13.77 -4.48
C HIS A 189 -2.18 13.86 -3.05
N SER A 190 -1.65 14.79 -2.25
CA SER A 190 -2.09 15.02 -0.88
C SER A 190 -2.47 16.47 -0.62
N THR A 191 -3.63 16.66 -0.02
CA THR A 191 -4.18 17.97 0.38
C THR A 191 -4.28 18.13 1.90
N ASN A 192 -3.79 17.15 2.67
CA ASN A 192 -3.82 17.18 4.12
C ASN A 192 -2.87 18.25 4.68
N THR A 193 -2.90 18.51 5.98
CA THR A 193 -1.96 19.44 6.64
C THR A 193 -0.71 18.73 7.17
N SER A 194 -0.73 17.40 7.20
CA SER A 194 0.43 16.56 7.50
C SER A 194 0.27 15.17 6.88
N GLY A 195 1.38 14.43 6.80
CA GLY A 195 1.38 13.06 6.32
C GLY A 195 2.77 12.45 6.27
N THR A 196 2.82 11.21 5.77
CA THR A 196 4.06 10.46 5.57
C THR A 196 4.07 9.91 4.15
N ILE A 197 5.21 10.03 3.47
CA ILE A 197 5.45 9.39 2.20
C ILE A 197 6.59 8.40 2.39
N LYS A 198 6.35 7.15 2.01
CA LYS A 198 7.32 6.05 2.04
C LYS A 198 7.35 5.38 0.68
N TYR A 199 8.54 5.03 0.22
CA TYR A 199 8.69 4.27 -1.01
C TYR A 199 10.01 3.49 -1.01
N PRO A 200 10.00 2.17 -1.30
CA PRO A 200 8.83 1.29 -1.44
C PRO A 200 8.07 1.08 -0.12
N ASP A 201 6.74 0.95 -0.16
CA ASP A 201 5.89 0.87 1.04
C ASP A 201 5.67 -0.57 1.57
N TRP A 202 5.99 -1.61 0.77
CA TRP A 202 5.63 -3.00 1.10
C TRP A 202 6.64 -4.10 0.69
N THR A 203 7.61 -3.83 -0.18
CA THR A 203 8.63 -4.82 -0.59
C THR A 203 9.87 -4.67 0.30
N TRP A 204 10.64 -5.74 0.48
CA TRP A 204 11.90 -5.83 1.24
C TRP A 204 13.03 -4.86 0.78
N TYR A 205 12.76 -3.56 0.71
CA TYR A 205 13.59 -2.51 0.12
C TYR A 205 13.83 -2.69 -1.38
N HIS A 206 12.84 -3.15 -2.15
CA HIS A 206 13.02 -3.40 -3.59
C HIS A 206 12.12 -2.52 -4.45
N PHE A 207 12.70 -1.74 -5.36
CA PHE A 207 11.94 -1.02 -6.40
C PHE A 207 12.16 -1.67 -7.78
N GLY A 208 11.11 -1.62 -8.61
CA GLY A 208 11.10 -2.22 -9.93
C GLY A 208 12.10 -1.58 -10.91
N ARG A 209 12.24 -2.18 -12.09
CA ARG A 209 13.14 -1.70 -13.15
C ARG A 209 12.58 -0.42 -13.78
N ASN A 210 13.48 0.53 -14.08
CA ASN A 210 13.16 1.77 -14.79
C ASN A 210 11.91 2.50 -14.24
N LYS A 211 11.91 2.80 -12.94
CA LYS A 211 10.74 3.35 -12.23
C LYS A 211 10.80 4.87 -12.13
N SER A 212 9.65 5.50 -12.28
CA SER A 212 9.45 6.93 -12.05
C SER A 212 8.15 7.12 -11.28
N CYS A 213 8.22 7.90 -10.20
CA CYS A 213 7.13 8.12 -9.27
C CYS A 213 7.02 9.60 -8.93
N GLU A 214 5.80 10.12 -8.81
CA GLU A 214 5.56 11.55 -8.57
C GLU A 214 4.54 11.77 -7.47
N TRP A 215 4.90 12.56 -6.46
CA TRP A 215 4.00 13.00 -5.41
C TRP A 215 3.84 14.52 -5.45
N THR A 216 2.62 14.98 -5.23
CA THR A 216 2.30 16.40 -5.11
C THR A 216 1.59 16.66 -3.79
N ILE A 217 2.11 17.57 -2.99
CA ILE A 217 1.49 18.05 -1.77
C ILE A 217 0.96 19.46 -2.06
N ALA A 218 -0.34 19.69 -1.89
CA ALA A 218 -0.99 20.96 -2.17
C ALA A 218 -2.00 21.28 -1.05
N VAL A 219 -1.55 21.99 -0.02
CA VAL A 219 -2.38 22.25 1.16
C VAL A 219 -3.13 23.55 1.01
N ASN A 220 -4.43 23.58 1.29
CA ASN A 220 -5.24 24.80 1.15
C ASN A 220 -5.11 25.73 2.37
N GLU A 221 -3.88 26.10 2.74
CA GLU A 221 -3.56 27.03 3.81
C GLU A 221 -2.55 28.09 3.32
N PRO A 222 -3.01 29.24 2.79
CA PRO A 222 -2.18 30.17 2.01
C PRO A 222 -1.06 30.86 2.81
N ASN A 223 -1.10 30.82 4.15
CA ASN A 223 -0.10 31.44 5.03
C ASN A 223 0.84 30.43 5.70
N LYS A 224 0.78 29.16 5.28
CA LYS A 224 1.66 28.11 5.79
C LYS A 224 2.59 27.62 4.70
N ILE A 225 3.74 27.13 5.14
CA ILE A 225 4.73 26.47 4.29
C ILE A 225 4.82 25.00 4.65
N ILE A 226 5.35 24.20 3.72
CA ILE A 226 5.59 22.78 3.95
C ILE A 226 6.98 22.59 4.58
N GLU A 227 7.03 21.82 5.66
CA GLU A 227 8.26 21.31 6.29
C GLU A 227 8.33 19.80 6.03
N ILE A 228 9.46 19.33 5.48
CA ILE A 228 9.73 17.91 5.23
C ILE A 228 10.90 17.45 6.11
N THR A 229 10.74 16.28 6.76
CA THR A 229 11.81 15.62 7.54
C THR A 229 11.96 14.18 7.08
N PHE A 230 13.15 13.81 6.58
CA PHE A 230 13.45 12.43 6.21
C PHE A 230 13.66 11.55 7.44
N THR A 231 12.89 10.48 7.54
CA THR A 231 12.99 9.49 8.62
C THR A 231 13.89 8.31 8.24
N ASN A 232 13.93 7.94 6.97
CA ASN A 232 14.81 6.91 6.42
C ASN A 232 15.26 7.27 5.00
N PHE A 233 16.51 6.98 4.64
CA PHE A 233 17.02 7.20 3.30
C PHE A 233 18.17 6.25 2.95
N HIS A 234 17.96 5.42 1.94
CA HIS A 234 18.98 4.57 1.36
C HIS A 234 18.68 4.32 -0.11
N LEU A 235 19.42 4.96 -1.01
CA LEU A 235 19.31 4.76 -2.44
C LEU A 235 20.67 4.40 -3.05
N PRO A 236 20.70 3.55 -4.07
CA PRO A 236 21.93 3.15 -4.72
C PRO A 236 22.59 4.32 -5.44
N SER A 237 23.88 4.48 -5.19
CA SER A 237 24.77 5.41 -5.90
C SER A 237 25.92 4.60 -6.49
N SER A 238 25.99 4.48 -7.82
CA SER A 238 27.08 3.78 -8.50
C SER A 238 28.43 4.38 -8.10
N GLY A 239 29.29 3.54 -7.51
CA GLY A 239 30.51 3.98 -6.81
C GLY A 239 31.54 4.64 -7.72
N VAL A 240 31.78 5.93 -7.48
CA VAL A 240 33.06 6.67 -7.41
C VAL A 240 32.67 8.04 -6.82
N ASP A 241 33.51 8.63 -5.96
CA ASP A 241 33.36 9.91 -5.26
C ASP A 241 33.16 11.18 -6.15
N SER A 242 32.27 11.14 -7.15
CA SER A 242 31.78 12.29 -7.90
C SER A 242 30.27 12.42 -7.72
N VAL A 243 29.93 13.19 -6.70
CA VAL A 243 28.61 13.46 -6.11
C VAL A 243 27.72 14.25 -7.09
N ILE A 244 27.08 13.58 -8.04
CA ILE A 244 25.98 14.19 -8.81
C ILE A 244 24.80 13.21 -8.87
N CYS A 245 23.86 13.36 -7.93
CA CYS A 245 22.67 12.49 -7.83
C CYS A 245 21.76 12.53 -9.06
N SER A 246 21.87 13.55 -9.92
CA SER A 246 21.12 13.59 -11.18
C SER A 246 21.53 12.50 -12.18
N ARG A 247 22.69 11.85 -11.98
CA ARG A 247 23.19 10.73 -12.80
C ARG A 247 23.25 9.41 -12.03
N ALA A 248 22.76 9.39 -10.80
CA ALA A 248 22.73 8.18 -9.98
C ALA A 248 21.68 7.20 -10.50
N ASP A 249 21.91 5.91 -10.20
CA ASP A 249 21.00 4.82 -10.55
C ASP A 249 19.58 4.98 -9.97
N ALA A 250 19.48 5.68 -8.84
CA ALA A 250 18.24 6.16 -8.29
C ALA A 250 18.42 7.49 -7.56
N ASN A 251 17.43 8.37 -7.65
CA ASN A 251 17.40 9.63 -6.93
C ASN A 251 15.99 10.04 -6.51
N VAL A 252 15.93 10.90 -5.49
CA VAL A 252 14.73 11.64 -5.10
C VAL A 252 14.98 13.11 -5.34
N THR A 253 14.07 13.75 -6.05
CA THR A 253 14.12 15.18 -6.35
C THR A 253 12.98 15.88 -5.63
N LEU A 254 13.30 16.98 -4.94
CA LEU A 254 12.34 17.87 -4.32
C LEU A 254 12.26 19.19 -5.09
N ARG A 255 11.04 19.67 -5.37
CA ARG A 255 10.77 20.93 -6.07
C ARG A 255 9.74 21.75 -5.33
N ASP A 256 10.00 23.04 -5.24
CA ASP A 256 9.20 24.01 -4.50
C ASP A 256 8.08 24.56 -5.36
N GLY A 257 6.91 23.93 -5.25
CA GLY A 257 5.75 24.17 -6.10
C GLY A 257 4.99 22.87 -6.37
N ASP A 258 4.10 22.87 -7.36
CA ASP A 258 3.18 21.77 -7.67
C ASP A 258 3.53 20.99 -8.95
N SER A 259 4.65 21.26 -9.59
CA SER A 259 5.00 20.65 -10.88
C SER A 259 6.48 20.27 -11.03
N SER A 260 6.76 19.48 -12.06
CA SER A 260 8.13 19.14 -12.46
C SER A 260 8.96 20.34 -12.94
N ASN A 261 8.30 21.44 -13.34
CA ASN A 261 8.94 22.70 -13.71
C ASN A 261 9.21 23.62 -12.51
N SER A 262 8.70 23.25 -11.33
CA SER A 262 8.89 24.06 -10.14
C SER A 262 10.37 24.14 -9.73
N PRO A 263 10.79 25.26 -9.13
CA PRO A 263 12.17 25.49 -8.72
C PRO A 263 12.76 24.33 -7.90
N LEU A 264 13.97 23.89 -8.27
CA LEU A 264 14.64 22.77 -7.62
C LEU A 264 15.02 23.14 -6.18
N VAL A 265 14.69 22.26 -5.23
CA VAL A 265 15.17 22.33 -3.83
C VAL A 265 16.44 21.50 -3.68
N GLY A 266 16.42 20.26 -4.17
CA GLY A 266 17.57 19.36 -4.11
C GLY A 266 17.32 18.02 -4.81
N VAL A 267 18.41 17.33 -5.14
CA VAL A 267 18.42 15.97 -5.69
C VAL A 267 19.28 15.10 -4.78
N TYR A 268 18.70 14.03 -4.26
CA TYR A 268 19.31 13.20 -3.21
C TYR A 268 19.48 11.76 -3.64
N CYS A 269 20.56 11.13 -3.18
CA CYS A 269 20.93 9.73 -3.45
C CYS A 269 21.93 9.23 -2.39
N GLY A 270 22.27 7.94 -2.40
CA GLY A 270 23.20 7.36 -1.42
C GLY A 270 22.54 6.95 -0.10
N HIS A 271 23.34 6.79 0.95
CA HIS A 271 22.87 6.34 2.26
C HIS A 271 22.84 7.47 3.28
N ARG A 272 22.03 7.32 4.34
CA ARG A 272 21.94 8.28 5.44
C ARG A 272 23.32 8.65 6.00
N GLY A 273 23.62 9.95 6.05
CA GLY A 273 24.91 10.48 6.52
C GLY A 273 25.96 10.70 5.43
N SER A 274 25.70 10.26 4.19
CA SER A 274 26.55 10.65 3.04
C SER A 274 26.29 12.10 2.61
N ALA A 275 27.29 12.75 2.01
CA ALA A 275 27.19 14.14 1.52
C ALA A 275 26.08 14.35 0.46
N SER A 276 25.61 13.27 -0.16
CA SER A 276 24.59 13.23 -1.20
C SER A 276 23.18 12.94 -0.68
N ALA A 277 23.06 12.55 0.60
CA ALA A 277 21.79 12.25 1.24
C ALA A 277 21.11 13.53 1.75
N PRO A 278 19.79 13.48 2.02
CA PRO A 278 19.10 14.61 2.62
C PRO A 278 19.70 14.99 3.98
N PRO A 279 19.68 16.28 4.37
CA PRO A 279 20.11 16.72 5.68
C PRO A 279 19.26 16.08 6.79
N THR A 280 19.84 15.99 7.99
CA THR A 280 19.10 15.53 9.18
C THR A 280 18.20 16.61 9.77
N SER A 281 18.42 17.88 9.40
CA SER A 281 17.55 19.00 9.73
C SER A 281 16.31 19.05 8.81
N PRO A 282 15.19 19.63 9.28
CA PRO A 282 14.00 19.79 8.44
C PRO A 282 14.27 20.71 7.24
N ILE A 283 13.66 20.37 6.10
CA ILE A 283 13.72 21.15 4.86
C ILE A 283 12.45 21.97 4.73
N TYR A 284 12.60 23.28 4.53
CA TYR A 284 11.48 24.21 4.42
C TYR A 284 11.24 24.64 2.97
N PHE A 285 9.97 24.67 2.57
CA PHE A 285 9.53 25.14 1.26
C PHE A 285 9.12 26.61 1.34
N SER A 286 9.13 27.33 0.21
CA SER A 286 8.69 28.74 0.19
C SER A 286 7.17 28.89 0.09
N SER A 287 6.47 27.82 -0.27
CA SER A 287 5.02 27.76 -0.51
C SER A 287 4.33 26.60 0.23
N ASN A 288 2.99 26.58 0.14
CA ASN A 288 2.11 25.48 0.57
C ASN A 288 2.01 24.35 -0.48
N ARG A 289 2.93 24.31 -1.45
CA ARG A 289 2.97 23.31 -2.52
C ARG A 289 4.36 22.69 -2.63
N ALA A 290 4.41 21.37 -2.73
CA ALA A 290 5.66 20.64 -2.93
C ALA A 290 5.47 19.52 -3.96
N PHE A 291 6.44 19.38 -4.85
CA PHE A 291 6.49 18.33 -5.86
C PHE A 291 7.71 17.46 -5.61
N ILE A 292 7.48 16.16 -5.50
CA ILE A 292 8.49 15.17 -5.16
C ILE A 292 8.50 14.14 -6.28
N SER A 293 9.67 13.86 -6.85
CA SER A 293 9.81 12.83 -7.88
C SER A 293 10.92 11.85 -7.53
N PHE A 294 10.62 10.56 -7.60
CA PHE A 294 11.61 9.49 -7.57
C PHE A 294 11.88 9.01 -8.99
N SER A 295 13.14 8.79 -9.33
CA SER A 295 13.52 8.18 -10.61
C SER A 295 14.59 7.13 -10.39
N SER A 296 14.49 6.00 -11.10
CA SER A 296 15.53 4.99 -11.18
C SER A 296 15.77 4.55 -12.61
N SER A 297 17.04 4.55 -13.01
CA SER A 297 17.51 4.07 -14.31
C SER A 297 18.00 2.62 -14.28
N GLN A 298 17.76 1.88 -13.19
CA GLN A 298 18.25 0.50 -13.07
C GLN A 298 17.46 -0.46 -13.97
N THR A 299 18.21 -1.30 -14.68
CA THR A 299 17.68 -2.40 -15.50
C THR A 299 17.47 -3.69 -14.70
N ARG A 300 17.90 -3.71 -13.43
CA ARG A 300 17.67 -4.78 -12.44
C ARG A 300 16.80 -4.24 -11.30
N ILE A 301 16.29 -5.15 -10.46
CA ILE A 301 15.56 -4.75 -9.24
C ILE A 301 16.55 -4.01 -8.35
N GLY A 302 16.24 -2.76 -8.02
CA GLY A 302 17.09 -1.94 -7.18
C GLY A 302 16.78 -2.16 -5.71
N ILE A 303 17.82 -2.09 -4.87
CA ILE A 303 17.70 -2.20 -3.42
C ILE A 303 17.80 -0.80 -2.81
N GLY A 304 16.77 -0.38 -2.08
CA GLY A 304 16.71 0.89 -1.38
C GLY A 304 15.29 1.41 -1.21
N GLY A 305 15.21 2.53 -0.51
CA GLY A 305 13.98 3.26 -0.29
C GLY A 305 14.21 4.56 0.49
N PHE A 306 13.15 5.34 0.60
CA PHE A 306 13.13 6.54 1.40
C PHE A 306 11.79 6.66 2.12
N SER A 307 11.82 7.32 3.27
CA SER A 307 10.62 7.76 3.97
C SER A 307 10.81 9.14 4.53
N PHE A 308 9.79 9.97 4.41
CA PHE A 308 9.76 11.28 5.03
C PHE A 308 8.37 11.60 5.57
N GLU A 309 8.36 12.41 6.62
CA GLU A 309 7.17 12.99 7.19
C GLU A 309 7.11 14.46 6.79
N TRP A 310 5.91 14.97 6.57
CA TRP A 310 5.70 16.36 6.24
C TRP A 310 4.54 16.93 7.03
N LYS A 311 4.60 18.24 7.28
CA LYS A 311 3.58 19.01 7.98
C LYS A 311 3.60 20.45 7.49
N THR A 312 2.48 21.14 7.63
CA THR A 312 2.40 22.59 7.39
C THR A 312 2.75 23.36 8.65
N VAL A 313 3.63 24.37 8.51
CA VAL A 313 4.04 25.27 9.60
C VAL A 313 3.84 26.72 9.18
N GLU A 314 3.72 27.62 10.16
CA GLU A 314 3.62 29.06 9.90
C GLU A 314 4.93 29.60 9.32
N LYS A 315 4.81 30.44 8.29
CA LYS A 315 5.97 31.07 7.64
C LYS A 315 6.53 32.18 8.54
N LYS A 316 7.61 31.88 9.26
CA LYS A 316 8.26 32.84 10.18
C LYS A 316 9.46 33.57 9.57
N CYS A 317 10.36 32.84 8.92
CA CYS A 317 11.58 33.35 8.28
C CYS A 317 12.08 32.35 7.22
N GLY A 318 12.96 32.79 6.32
CA GLY A 318 13.43 31.99 5.18
C GLY A 318 12.67 32.26 3.88
N GLY A 319 13.29 31.92 2.75
CA GLY A 319 12.81 32.29 1.42
C GLY A 319 13.76 31.86 0.30
N ARG A 320 13.44 32.26 -0.94
CA ARG A 320 14.29 32.01 -2.11
C ARG A 320 14.75 33.33 -2.70
N GLU A 321 16.06 33.47 -2.86
CA GLU A 321 16.66 34.58 -3.59
C GLU A 321 17.09 34.08 -4.98
N TYR A 322 16.54 34.71 -6.02
CA TYR A 322 16.92 34.47 -7.41
C TYR A 322 17.29 35.80 -8.05
N GLY A 323 18.55 35.94 -8.44
CA GLY A 323 19.05 37.17 -9.01
C GLY A 323 20.55 37.11 -9.22
N ASN A 324 21.08 38.14 -9.89
CA ASN A 324 22.53 38.32 -10.02
C ASN A 324 23.16 38.91 -8.76
N GLU A 325 22.33 39.50 -7.89
CA GLU A 325 22.68 40.11 -6.60
C GLU A 325 21.44 40.00 -5.69
N GLY A 326 21.66 39.95 -4.37
CA GLY A 326 20.59 39.84 -3.38
C GLY A 326 21.13 40.05 -1.97
N GLN A 327 20.24 40.38 -1.03
CA GLN A 327 20.59 40.57 0.37
C GLN A 327 19.68 39.73 1.24
N ILE A 328 20.27 38.83 2.02
CA ILE A 328 19.55 38.06 3.04
C ILE A 328 19.64 38.85 4.34
N SER A 329 18.50 39.10 5.00
CA SER A 329 18.47 39.78 6.27
C SER A 329 17.58 39.04 7.25
N LEU A 330 18.10 38.88 8.47
CA LEU A 330 17.46 38.18 9.57
C LEU A 330 16.93 39.24 10.56
N TYR A 331 15.63 39.52 10.53
CA TYR A 331 15.00 40.47 11.45
C TYR A 331 14.09 39.70 12.41
N ASP A 332 14.20 40.00 13.71
CA ASP A 332 13.27 39.55 14.76
C ASP A 332 13.16 38.01 14.93
N TYR A 333 14.32 37.34 15.01
CA TYR A 333 14.36 35.89 15.20
C TYR A 333 13.96 35.49 16.64
N GLY A 334 12.97 34.60 16.75
CA GLY A 334 12.55 34.00 18.01
C GLY A 334 13.56 32.98 18.56
N LYS A 335 13.39 32.60 19.84
CA LYS A 335 14.19 31.51 20.42
C LYS A 335 13.82 30.17 19.74
N SER A 336 14.83 29.41 19.28
CA SER A 336 14.67 28.10 18.62
C SER A 336 14.06 28.15 17.21
N GLU A 337 14.38 29.19 16.43
CA GLU A 337 13.92 29.31 15.04
C GLU A 337 15.05 28.94 14.06
N THR A 338 14.76 28.01 13.15
CA THR A 338 15.65 27.63 12.05
C THR A 338 15.13 28.31 10.79
N CYS A 339 15.89 29.26 10.26
CA CYS A 339 15.56 29.97 9.04
C CYS A 339 16.45 29.43 7.90
N GLN A 340 15.84 29.05 6.77
CA GLN A 340 16.55 28.51 5.63
C GLN A 340 16.33 29.40 4.39
N TRP A 341 17.42 29.77 3.74
CA TRP A 341 17.40 30.48 2.45
C TRP A 341 17.97 29.60 1.36
N HIS A 342 17.25 29.53 0.24
CA HIS A 342 17.75 28.89 -0.98
C HIS A 342 18.18 29.98 -1.96
N VAL A 343 19.50 30.13 -2.16
CA VAL A 343 20.05 31.08 -3.14
C VAL A 343 20.32 30.32 -4.44
N SER A 344 19.78 30.82 -5.55
CA SER A 344 19.99 30.22 -6.87
C SER A 344 20.37 31.29 -7.90
N VAL A 345 21.40 31.00 -8.69
CA VAL A 345 21.90 31.85 -9.78
C VAL A 345 21.87 31.08 -11.10
N ASP A 346 22.12 31.77 -12.21
CA ASP A 346 22.27 31.12 -13.53
C ASP A 346 23.34 30.01 -13.49
N PRO A 347 23.13 28.84 -14.14
CA PRO A 347 24.08 27.71 -14.13
C PRO A 347 25.50 28.05 -14.61
N SER A 348 25.69 29.13 -15.35
CA SER A 348 27.00 29.62 -15.79
C SER A 348 27.77 30.42 -14.73
N ARG A 349 27.17 30.66 -13.55
CA ARG A 349 27.71 31.49 -12.48
C ARG A 349 27.97 30.69 -11.20
N HIS A 350 28.81 31.24 -10.33
CA HIS A 350 29.03 30.75 -8.97
C HIS A 350 28.50 31.76 -7.96
N ILE A 351 28.18 31.31 -6.75
CA ILE A 351 27.66 32.14 -5.67
C ILE A 351 28.84 32.57 -4.79
N GLU A 352 29.00 33.87 -4.58
CA GLU A 352 29.92 34.45 -3.60
C GLU A 352 29.09 35.07 -2.47
N VAL A 353 29.36 34.65 -1.23
CA VAL A 353 28.61 35.12 -0.05
C VAL A 353 29.52 36.03 0.77
N THR A 354 29.12 37.30 0.91
CA THR A 354 29.76 38.25 1.82
C THR A 354 28.91 38.38 3.08
N ILE A 355 29.50 38.09 4.24
CA ILE A 355 28.81 38.19 5.53
C ILE A 355 29.28 39.47 6.22
N GLU A 356 28.38 40.45 6.35
CA GLU A 356 28.64 41.64 7.15
C GLU A 356 28.68 41.29 8.65
N PRO A 357 29.48 41.99 9.48
CA PRO A 357 29.55 41.71 10.91
C PRO A 357 28.18 41.78 11.58
N PHE A 358 27.80 40.70 12.28
CA PHE A 358 26.51 40.60 12.95
C PHE A 358 26.67 40.00 14.35
N VAL A 359 25.69 40.26 15.22
CA VAL A 359 25.69 39.80 16.62
C VAL A 359 24.59 38.77 16.80
N LEU A 360 24.96 37.54 17.14
CA LEU A 360 24.03 36.51 17.60
C LEU A 360 24.04 36.45 19.13
N GLY A 361 22.86 36.27 19.73
CA GLY A 361 22.75 36.07 21.18
C GLY A 361 23.36 34.73 21.60
N SER A 362 24.60 34.74 22.12
CA SER A 362 25.20 33.58 22.78
C SER A 362 25.16 33.76 24.29
N LYS A 363 24.49 32.86 25.03
CA LYS A 363 24.90 32.65 26.44
C LYS A 363 26.25 31.92 26.42
N GLU A 364 27.09 32.18 27.41
CA GLU A 364 28.52 31.83 27.52
C GLU A 364 28.90 30.36 27.18
N ILE A 365 28.85 29.96 25.92
CA ILE A 365 29.30 28.65 25.44
C ILE A 365 30.10 28.89 24.16
N ARG A 366 31.39 28.54 24.18
CA ARG A 366 32.40 28.86 23.15
C ARG A 366 32.32 28.04 21.85
N ASN A 367 31.29 27.22 21.67
CA ASN A 367 31.24 26.23 20.57
C ASN A 367 30.15 26.50 19.53
N CYS A 368 29.59 27.72 19.46
CA CYS A 368 28.51 28.06 18.52
C CYS A 368 27.29 27.12 18.55
N SER A 369 27.14 26.31 19.60
CA SER A 369 26.12 25.27 19.74
C SER A 369 24.75 25.80 20.15
N ILE A 370 24.61 27.12 20.29
CA ILE A 370 23.35 27.80 20.62
C ILE A 370 22.73 28.43 19.36
N ASN A 371 23.53 29.15 18.57
CA ASN A 371 23.12 29.76 17.31
C ASN A 371 24.32 29.70 16.36
N SER A 372 24.18 29.06 15.21
CA SER A 372 25.20 28.98 14.16
C SER A 372 24.56 29.22 12.79
N PRO A 373 25.17 30.06 11.93
CA PRO A 373 24.94 29.97 10.50
C PRO A 373 25.66 28.71 9.99
N GLU A 374 24.96 27.84 9.27
CA GLU A 374 25.52 26.68 8.57
C GLU A 374 25.42 26.84 7.06
#